data_AF-A0A376U803-F1
#
_entry.id   AF-A0A376U803-F1
#
_cell.length_a   1.000
_cell.length_b   1.000
_cell.length_c   1.000
_cell.angle_alpha   90.00
_cell.angle_beta   90.00
_cell.angle_gamma   90.00
#
_symmetry.space_group_name_H-M   'P 1'
#
loop_
_entity.id
_entity.type
_entity.pdbx_description
1 polymer ?
#
loop_
_entity_poly.entity_id
_entity_poly.type
_entity_poly.pdbx_seq_one_letter_code
_entity_poly.pdbx_strand_id
1 'polypeptide(L)'
;MAENNTVVEATWNDVQLEDSLGMEVGYRLIPMVDFQQDGELLGRIRSIRKKFAQEMGFLPPVVHIRDNMDLQPARYRILMKGVEIGSGDAYPGRWLAINPGTAAGTLPGEATVDPAFGLNAIWIESALKNRRRFRVHSG
;
A
#
# COMPACT_ATOMS: atom_id res chain seq x y z
N MET A 1 -46.24 15.14 22.50
CA MET A 1 -44.83 15.43 22.82
C MET A 1 -44.07 15.34 21.52
N ALA A 2 -43.56 16.46 21.01
CA ALA A 2 -42.75 16.48 19.80
C ALA A 2 -41.28 16.36 20.20
N GLU A 3 -40.60 15.32 19.74
CA GLU A 3 -39.16 15.15 19.89
C GLU A 3 -38.46 16.21 19.04
N ASN A 4 -37.81 17.17 19.69
CA ASN A 4 -36.91 18.11 19.03
C ASN A 4 -35.64 17.37 18.60
N ASN A 5 -35.63 16.86 17.37
CA ASN A 5 -34.42 16.40 16.72
C ASN A 5 -33.63 17.63 16.24
N THR A 6 -32.84 18.23 17.12
CA THR A 6 -31.89 19.28 16.74
C THR A 6 -30.78 18.64 15.92
N VAL A 7 -30.85 18.80 14.60
CA VAL A 7 -29.75 18.48 13.70
C VAL A 7 -28.56 19.36 14.12
N VAL A 8 -27.49 18.74 14.62
CA VAL A 8 -26.25 19.44 14.97
C VAL A 8 -25.63 19.95 13.67
N GLU A 9 -25.54 21.26 13.50
CA GLU A 9 -24.86 21.87 12.36
C GLU A 9 -23.34 21.69 12.46
N ALA A 10 -22.68 21.46 11.32
CA ALA A 10 -21.24 21.34 11.24
C ALA A 10 -20.55 22.66 11.65
N THR A 11 -19.48 22.55 12.43
CA THR A 11 -18.65 23.63 12.95
C THR A 11 -17.24 23.56 12.39
N TRP A 12 -16.45 24.62 12.57
CA TRP A 12 -15.03 24.61 12.22
C TRP A 12 -14.22 23.56 13.00
N ASN A 13 -14.73 23.06 14.13
CA ASN A 13 -14.11 21.97 14.88
C ASN A 13 -14.28 20.60 14.20
N ASP A 14 -15.22 20.48 13.26
CA ASP A 14 -15.45 19.26 12.46
C ASP A 14 -14.54 19.21 11.23
N VAL A 15 -13.77 20.28 10.96
CA VAL A 15 -12.80 20.32 9.87
C VAL A 15 -11.59 19.47 10.24
N GLN A 16 -11.55 18.27 9.68
CA GLN A 16 -10.35 17.45 9.71
C GLN A 16 -9.36 17.92 8.64
N LEU A 17 -8.15 18.26 9.06
CA LEU A 17 -7.05 18.53 8.14
C LEU A 17 -6.69 17.22 7.44
N GLU A 18 -6.80 17.20 6.12
CA GLU A 18 -6.39 16.05 5.32
C GLU A 18 -4.87 15.96 5.24
N ASP A 19 -4.37 14.73 5.34
CA ASP A 19 -2.97 14.45 5.15
C ASP A 19 -2.57 14.75 3.69
N SER A 20 -1.45 15.44 3.51
CA SER A 20 -0.92 15.74 2.17
C SER A 20 -0.63 14.46 1.39
N LEU A 21 -0.14 13.43 2.08
CA LEU A 21 0.09 12.08 1.55
C LEU A 21 -0.25 11.06 2.64
N GLY A 22 -1.17 10.16 2.35
CA GLY A 22 -1.68 9.14 3.26
C GLY A 22 -1.58 7.75 2.66
N MET A 23 -1.60 6.74 3.52
CA MET A 23 -1.73 5.33 3.15
C MET A 23 -2.65 4.65 4.14
N GLU A 24 -3.70 4.01 3.62
CA GLU A 24 -4.60 3.18 4.40
C GLU A 24 -4.28 1.71 4.15
N VAL A 25 -4.33 0.90 5.21
CA VAL A 25 -3.99 -0.52 5.13
C VAL A 25 -5.06 -1.39 5.79
N GLY A 26 -5.35 -2.53 5.17
CA GLY A 26 -6.14 -3.59 5.78
C GLY A 26 -5.37 -4.29 6.91
N TYR A 27 -6.10 -4.98 7.79
CA TYR A 27 -5.53 -5.49 9.04
C TYR A 27 -4.38 -6.51 8.87
N ARG A 28 -4.27 -7.23 7.74
CA ARG A 28 -3.14 -8.16 7.52
C ARG A 28 -1.84 -7.45 7.20
N LEU A 29 -1.90 -6.17 6.80
CA LEU A 29 -0.73 -5.36 6.47
C LEU A 29 -0.19 -4.59 7.68
N ILE A 30 -0.94 -4.52 8.79
CA ILE A 30 -0.53 -3.83 10.03
C ILE A 30 0.89 -4.22 10.47
N PRO A 31 1.28 -5.51 10.52
CA PRO A 31 2.65 -5.88 10.92
C PRO A 31 3.75 -5.29 10.03
N MET A 32 3.46 -5.01 8.75
CA MET A 32 4.44 -4.43 7.82
C MET A 32 4.67 -2.93 8.06
N VAL A 33 3.73 -2.26 8.72
CA VAL A 33 3.74 -0.81 8.98
C VAL A 33 3.85 -0.46 10.47
N ASP A 34 3.96 -1.45 11.33
CA ASP A 34 4.10 -1.26 12.78
C ASP A 34 5.55 -0.93 13.14
N PHE A 35 5.75 0.21 13.81
CA PHE A 35 7.07 0.63 14.29
C PHE A 35 7.61 -0.28 15.39
N GLN A 36 6.74 -0.90 16.20
CA GLN A 36 7.15 -1.79 17.28
C GLN A 36 7.67 -3.14 16.78
N GLN A 37 7.33 -3.52 15.55
CA GLN A 37 7.70 -4.78 14.93
C GLN A 37 8.79 -4.63 13.86
N ASP A 38 9.49 -3.48 13.83
CA ASP A 38 10.44 -3.14 12.75
C ASP A 38 9.83 -3.31 11.35
N GLY A 39 8.59 -2.85 11.19
CA GLY A 39 7.79 -2.99 9.97
C GLY A 39 8.59 -2.64 8.72
N GLU A 40 8.79 -3.64 7.86
CA GLU A 40 9.68 -3.56 6.69
C GLU A 40 9.29 -2.38 5.77
N LEU A 41 8.00 -2.08 5.67
CA LEU A 41 7.48 -1.02 4.81
C LEU A 41 7.89 0.38 5.29
N LEU A 42 7.98 0.60 6.62
CA LEU A 42 8.42 1.88 7.18
C LEU A 42 9.87 2.21 6.80
N GLY A 43 10.75 1.21 6.79
CA GLY A 43 12.14 1.36 6.35
C GLY A 43 12.25 1.67 4.85
N ARG A 44 11.42 1.01 4.04
CA ARG A 44 11.35 1.23 2.59
C ARG A 44 10.82 2.62 2.24
N ILE A 45 9.75 3.09 2.88
CA ILE A 45 9.20 4.44 2.69
C ILE A 45 10.25 5.50 3.04
N ARG A 46 10.95 5.35 4.17
CA ARG A 46 12.04 6.27 4.57
C ARG A 46 13.14 6.33 3.52
N SER A 47 13.57 5.18 3.01
CA SER A 47 14.59 5.08 1.95
C SER A 47 14.13 5.74 0.64
N ILE A 48 12.88 5.52 0.23
CA ILE A 48 12.29 6.14 -0.97
C ILE A 48 12.26 7.67 -0.83
N ARG A 49 11.77 8.20 0.30
CA ARG A 49 11.73 9.66 0.54
C ARG A 49 13.12 10.29 0.49
N LYS A 50 14.12 9.64 1.11
CA LYS A 50 15.51 10.11 1.09
C LYS A 50 16.08 10.10 -0.33
N LYS A 51 15.87 9.01 -1.09
CA LYS A 51 16.32 8.90 -2.47
C LYS A 51 15.67 9.96 -3.36
N PHE A 52 14.36 10.15 -3.24
CA PHE A 52 13.62 11.18 -3.98
C PHE A 52 14.17 12.58 -3.71
N ALA A 53 14.46 12.91 -2.44
CA ALA A 53 15.03 14.21 -2.07
C ALA A 53 16.41 14.45 -2.69
N GLN A 54 17.23 13.41 -2.78
CA GLN A 54 18.57 13.50 -3.38
C GLN A 54 18.52 13.62 -4.91
N GLU A 55 17.60 12.89 -5.55
CA GLU A 55 17.51 12.84 -7.03
C GLU A 55 16.75 14.04 -7.61
N MET A 56 15.69 14.49 -6.93
CA MET A 56 14.78 15.53 -7.44
C MET A 56 15.00 16.91 -6.78
N GLY A 57 15.80 16.98 -5.70
CA GLY A 57 16.04 18.23 -4.98
C GLY A 57 14.85 18.72 -4.13
N PHE A 58 13.86 17.86 -3.89
CA PHE A 58 12.65 18.17 -3.13
C PHE A 58 12.35 17.07 -2.11
N LEU A 59 12.11 17.43 -0.85
CA LEU A 59 11.75 16.47 0.20
C LEU A 59 10.24 16.20 0.18
N PRO A 60 9.78 14.97 -0.16
CA PRO A 60 8.36 14.65 -0.14
C PRO A 60 7.76 14.75 1.27
N PRO A 61 6.46 15.04 1.39
CA PRO A 61 5.77 15.02 2.68
C PRO A 61 5.89 13.64 3.35
N VAL A 62 5.65 13.60 4.65
CA VAL A 62 5.55 12.33 5.40
C VAL A 62 4.31 11.58 4.94
N VAL A 63 4.41 10.26 4.82
CA VAL A 63 3.27 9.38 4.55
C VAL A 63 2.61 9.03 5.89
N HIS A 64 1.37 9.49 6.10
CA HIS A 64 0.60 9.10 7.27
C HIS A 64 -0.06 7.75 7.01
N ILE A 65 0.22 6.77 7.88
CA ILE A 65 -0.30 5.40 7.73
C ILE A 65 -1.39 5.18 8.77
N ARG A 66 -2.55 4.69 8.34
CA ARG A 66 -3.69 4.38 9.20
C ARG A 66 -4.22 2.99 8.86
N ASP A 67 -4.63 2.23 9.86
CA ASP A 67 -5.46 1.05 9.60
C ASP A 67 -6.85 1.49 9.15
N ASN A 68 -7.42 0.73 8.21
CA ASN A 68 -8.80 0.90 7.76
C ASN A 68 -9.46 -0.47 7.74
N MET A 69 -10.34 -0.69 8.72
CA MET A 69 -11.04 -1.97 8.92
C MET A 69 -12.12 -2.24 7.85
N ASP A 70 -12.48 -1.23 7.05
CA ASP A 70 -13.40 -1.38 5.91
C ASP A 70 -12.66 -1.90 4.65
N LEU A 71 -11.32 -1.85 4.62
CA LEU A 71 -10.53 -2.42 3.54
C LEU A 71 -10.50 -3.95 3.61
N GLN A 72 -10.35 -4.57 2.44
CA GLN A 72 -10.04 -5.99 2.36
C GLN A 72 -8.75 -6.29 3.14
N PRO A 73 -8.63 -7.48 3.78
CA PRO A 73 -7.56 -7.79 4.72
C PRO A 73 -6.15 -7.45 4.23
N ALA A 74 -5.88 -7.73 2.95
CA ALA A 74 -4.59 -7.62 2.29
C ALA A 74 -4.50 -6.38 1.37
N ARG A 75 -5.48 -5.49 1.41
CA ARG A 75 -5.56 -4.33 0.51
C ARG A 75 -4.94 -3.10 1.16
N TYR A 76 -4.36 -2.24 0.33
CA TYR A 76 -3.93 -0.89 0.70
C TYR A 76 -4.47 0.14 -0.29
N ARG A 77 -4.54 1.39 0.15
CA ARG A 77 -4.83 2.56 -0.69
C ARG A 77 -3.84 3.68 -0.36
N ILE A 78 -3.47 4.46 -1.36
CA ILE A 78 -2.61 5.64 -1.26
C ILE A 78 -3.47 6.85 -1.54
N LEU A 79 -3.39 7.85 -0.66
CA LEU A 79 -4.22 9.05 -0.71
C LEU A 79 -3.35 10.29 -0.84
N MET A 80 -3.81 11.27 -1.61
CA MET A 80 -3.21 12.60 -1.68
C MET A 80 -4.31 13.62 -1.42
N LYS A 81 -4.20 14.35 -0.30
CA LYS A 81 -5.27 15.26 0.18
C LYS A 81 -6.63 14.56 0.16
N GLY A 82 -6.73 13.46 0.92
CA GLY A 82 -7.96 12.66 1.05
C GLY A 82 -8.41 11.87 -0.19
N VAL A 83 -7.89 12.16 -1.39
CA VAL A 83 -8.29 11.48 -2.63
C VAL A 83 -7.43 10.25 -2.89
N GLU A 84 -8.04 9.10 -3.14
CA GLU A 84 -7.31 7.90 -3.57
C GLU A 84 -6.62 8.16 -4.92
N ILE A 85 -5.30 7.98 -4.94
CA ILE A 85 -4.47 8.06 -6.16
C ILE A 85 -3.92 6.70 -6.61
N GLY A 86 -4.08 5.65 -5.79
CA GLY A 86 -3.68 4.31 -6.14
C GLY A 86 -4.03 3.29 -5.07
N SER A 87 -4.16 2.04 -5.48
CA SER A 87 -4.47 0.92 -4.59
C SER A 87 -3.92 -0.39 -5.12
N GLY A 88 -3.88 -1.38 -4.26
CA GLY A 88 -3.45 -2.72 -4.61
C GLY A 88 -3.60 -3.68 -3.45
N ASP A 89 -3.23 -4.92 -3.72
CA ASP A 89 -3.22 -5.99 -2.75
C ASP A 89 -1.77 -6.39 -2.47
N ALA A 90 -1.44 -6.68 -1.22
CA ALA A 90 -0.15 -7.16 -0.78
C ALA A 90 -0.35 -8.34 0.19
N TYR A 91 0.37 -9.43 -0.03
CA TYR A 91 0.23 -10.64 0.77
C TYR A 91 1.53 -10.93 1.53
N PRO A 92 1.61 -10.58 2.83
CA PRO A 92 2.77 -10.90 3.65
C PRO A 92 3.13 -12.38 3.55
N GLY A 93 4.42 -12.69 3.37
CA GLY A 93 4.93 -14.06 3.22
C GLY A 93 4.79 -14.68 1.82
N ARG A 94 4.15 -13.98 0.87
CA ARG A 94 4.17 -14.32 -0.56
C ARG A 94 5.09 -13.37 -1.33
N TRP A 95 5.40 -13.74 -2.56
CA TRP A 95 6.23 -12.95 -3.47
C TRP A 95 5.47 -12.66 -4.75
N LEU A 96 5.71 -11.48 -5.32
CA LEU A 96 5.13 -11.09 -6.60
C LEU A 96 6.12 -11.40 -7.73
N ALA A 97 5.81 -12.43 -8.52
CA ALA A 97 6.60 -12.80 -9.70
C ALA A 97 6.09 -12.02 -10.92
N ILE A 98 6.84 -10.99 -11.33
CA ILE A 98 6.47 -10.11 -12.44
C ILE A 98 7.04 -10.67 -13.74
N ASN A 99 6.19 -10.78 -14.77
CA ASN A 99 6.58 -11.13 -16.12
C ASN A 99 6.88 -9.84 -16.93
N PRO A 100 8.14 -9.55 -17.29
CA PRO A 100 8.48 -8.38 -18.12
C PRO A 100 8.18 -8.58 -19.62
N GLY A 101 7.42 -9.60 -20.00
CA GLY A 101 7.09 -9.96 -21.39
C GLY A 101 7.98 -11.05 -21.99
N THR A 102 9.06 -11.43 -21.30
CA THR A 102 10.03 -12.45 -21.76
C THR A 102 10.01 -13.73 -20.93
N ALA A 103 9.19 -13.83 -19.88
CA ALA A 103 9.16 -15.02 -19.05
C ALA A 103 8.45 -16.16 -19.80
N ALA A 104 9.13 -17.31 -19.91
CA ALA A 104 8.57 -18.53 -20.48
C ALA A 104 7.95 -19.42 -19.39
N GLY A 105 6.70 -19.83 -19.61
CA GLY A 105 5.94 -20.71 -18.73
C GLY A 105 5.06 -19.99 -17.71
N THR A 106 4.25 -20.75 -16.97
CA THR A 106 3.39 -20.26 -15.90
C THR A 106 3.89 -20.76 -14.53
N LEU A 107 3.69 -19.97 -13.49
CA LEU A 107 3.90 -20.38 -12.11
C LEU A 107 2.53 -20.69 -11.47
N PRO A 108 2.46 -21.71 -10.59
CA PRO A 108 1.25 -21.89 -9.80
C PRO A 108 1.12 -20.72 -8.82
N GLY A 109 -0.08 -20.14 -8.75
CA GLY A 109 -0.33 -18.97 -7.92
C GLY A 109 -1.53 -18.16 -8.40
N GLU A 110 -1.79 -17.07 -7.70
CA GLU A 110 -2.89 -16.14 -8.02
C GLU A 110 -2.38 -15.11 -9.04
N ALA A 111 -2.97 -15.11 -10.23
CA ALA A 111 -2.63 -14.14 -11.27
C ALA A 111 -3.10 -12.74 -10.88
N THR A 112 -2.27 -11.73 -11.16
CA THR A 112 -2.52 -10.34 -10.83
C THR A 112 -1.76 -9.42 -11.78
N VAL A 113 -1.82 -8.11 -11.52
CA VAL A 113 -1.11 -7.07 -12.26
C VAL A 113 -0.22 -6.30 -11.29
N ASP A 114 1.03 -6.06 -11.70
CA ASP A 114 1.95 -5.22 -10.95
C ASP A 114 1.43 -3.77 -10.89
N PRO A 115 1.28 -3.18 -9.69
CA PRO A 115 0.69 -1.85 -9.52
C PRO A 115 1.60 -0.72 -10.00
N ALA A 116 2.91 -0.97 -10.19
CA ALA A 116 3.86 0.06 -10.62
C ALA A 116 3.89 0.24 -12.15
N PHE A 117 3.82 -0.85 -12.92
CA PHE A 117 4.01 -0.84 -14.37
C PHE A 117 2.88 -1.50 -15.17
N GLY A 118 1.86 -2.05 -14.51
CA GLY A 118 0.76 -2.73 -15.19
C GLY A 118 1.16 -4.06 -15.82
N LEU A 119 2.24 -4.69 -15.36
CA LEU A 119 2.77 -5.93 -15.93
C LEU A 119 2.05 -7.15 -15.36
N ASN A 120 1.84 -8.17 -16.18
CA ASN A 120 1.31 -9.45 -15.72
C ASN A 120 2.20 -10.04 -14.63
N ALA A 121 1.59 -10.42 -13.51
CA ALA A 121 2.29 -10.95 -12.36
C ALA A 121 1.52 -12.11 -11.72
N ILE A 122 2.21 -12.88 -10.88
CA ILE A 122 1.62 -14.00 -10.15
C ILE A 122 2.11 -13.96 -8.71
N TRP A 123 1.20 -14.07 -7.75
CA TRP A 123 1.54 -14.29 -6.35
C TRP A 123 2.01 -15.72 -6.15
N ILE A 124 3.24 -15.89 -5.68
CA ILE A 124 3.88 -17.19 -5.46
C ILE A 124 4.31 -17.36 -4.02
N GLU A 125 4.39 -18.62 -3.59
CA GLU A 125 4.98 -18.97 -2.30
C GLU A 125 6.49 -18.78 -2.30
N SER A 126 7.06 -18.54 -1.11
CA SER A 126 8.50 -18.35 -0.91
C SER A 126 9.36 -19.48 -1.48
N ALA A 127 8.86 -20.72 -1.51
CA ALA A 127 9.56 -21.88 -2.07
C ALA A 127 9.84 -21.76 -3.58
N LEU A 128 9.02 -21.00 -4.31
CA LEU A 128 9.13 -20.85 -5.76
C LEU A 128 10.04 -19.67 -6.18
N LYS A 129 10.53 -18.88 -5.22
CA LYS A 129 11.34 -17.67 -5.44
C LYS A 129 12.60 -17.91 -6.29
N ASN A 130 13.25 -19.07 -6.14
CA ASN A 130 14.53 -19.36 -6.80
C ASN A 130 14.40 -19.77 -8.29
N ARG A 131 13.19 -19.79 -8.87
CA ARG A 131 13.04 -19.99 -10.32
C ARG A 131 13.47 -18.71 -11.07
N ARG A 132 14.69 -18.74 -11.62
CA ARG A 132 15.40 -17.69 -12.40
C ARG A 132 14.70 -17.16 -13.68
N ARG A 133 13.38 -17.19 -13.79
CA ARG A 133 12.63 -16.77 -14.99
C ARG A 133 11.74 -15.53 -14.81
N PHE A 134 11.54 -15.08 -13.57
CA PHE A 134 10.69 -13.92 -13.26
C PHE A 134 11.48 -12.90 -12.43
N ARG A 135 11.15 -11.61 -12.57
CA ARG A 135 11.67 -10.59 -11.65
C ARG A 135 10.80 -10.65 -10.39
N VAL A 136 11.39 -11.03 -9.27
CA VAL A 136 10.66 -11.28 -8.03
C VAL A 136 10.86 -10.11 -7.07
N HIS A 137 9.77 -9.47 -6.65
CA HIS A 137 9.78 -8.49 -5.56
C HIS A 137 9.14 -9.09 -4.31
N SER A 138 9.68 -8.76 -3.13
CA SER A 138 9.01 -8.99 -1.86
C SER A 138 7.78 -8.09 -1.80
N GLY A 139 6.61 -8.68 -1.55
CA GLY A 139 5.40 -7.93 -1.21
C GLY A 139 5.56 -7.22 0.12
#